data_AF-A0A831XNH0-F1
#
_entry.id   AF-A0A831XNH0-F1
#
_cell.length_a   1.000
_cell.length_b   1.000
_cell.length_c   1.000
_cell.angle_alpha   90.00
_cell.angle_beta   90.00
_cell.angle_gamma   90.00
#
_symmetry.space_group_name_H-M   'P 1'
#
loop_
_entity.id
_entity.type
_entity.pdbx_description
1 polymer ?
#
loop_
_entity_poly.entity_id
_entity_poly.type
_entity_poly.pdbx_seq_one_letter_code
_entity_poly.pdbx_strand_id
1 'polypeptide(L)'
;MILKQIVAVTGFLVVLPLALAAAPYPKNAVHLDTKKVPAGCSTCHLSFNFKSGGGPETCIICHGDPSRLTREYKNMPKNFAPAGSDRKNIEAEFVKTYRHPTFDARGIHRSNETLPETDARMPRHAECVDCHNPHYVSSENKFAGIRGRRVGNVISSVSKEYELCYKCHAESANLPGRHTNKRQEFALTNPSFHPVEGEGRNTAVISLLKPYKERKVNGGDVSTISCGDCHGSESPDSPRGPHGSIHEHILVDNYSKGDNQAETPFAYALCYRCHDRSSILGNESFRYHALHIQGKGGAGGATGTSCYTCHSSHGSPDNKYLLSFNKSVVSPNSQGQLKFVEKGIATFRGECYLSCHGVDHNPKSY
;
A
#
# COMPACT_ATOMS: atom_id res chain seq x y z
N MET A 1 56.77 62.01 24.22
CA MET A 1 57.63 60.80 24.30
C MET A 1 56.80 59.70 24.94
N ILE A 2 55.94 59.01 24.18
CA ILE A 2 56.19 57.70 23.55
C ILE A 2 56.79 56.67 24.53
N LEU A 3 55.95 55.75 25.01
CA LEU A 3 56.35 54.35 25.11
C LEU A 3 55.13 53.45 24.88
N LYS A 4 55.19 52.68 23.79
CA LYS A 4 54.21 51.68 23.35
C LYS A 4 54.33 50.44 24.24
N GLN A 5 53.21 49.89 24.71
CA GLN A 5 53.12 48.47 25.02
C GLN A 5 52.02 47.86 24.15
N ILE A 6 52.47 47.06 23.18
CA ILE A 6 51.65 46.21 22.33
C ILE A 6 51.50 44.89 23.08
N VAL A 7 50.30 44.57 23.54
CA VAL A 7 49.96 43.22 24.00
C VAL A 7 49.51 42.44 22.76
N ALA A 8 50.35 41.51 22.31
CA ALA A 8 50.00 40.56 21.27
C ALA A 8 49.06 39.49 21.86
N VAL A 9 47.76 39.61 21.57
CA VAL A 9 46.81 38.52 21.80
C VAL A 9 46.86 37.61 20.58
N THR A 10 47.62 36.52 20.68
CA THR A 10 47.58 35.42 19.71
C THR A 10 46.23 34.71 19.85
N GLY A 11 45.28 35.09 18.99
CA GLY A 11 44.03 34.37 18.81
C GLY A 11 44.29 33.02 18.12
N PHE A 12 44.23 31.94 18.90
CA PHE A 12 44.22 30.58 18.37
C PHE A 12 42.82 30.34 17.77
N LEU A 13 42.69 30.55 16.46
CA LEU A 13 41.51 30.15 15.69
C LEU A 13 41.50 28.62 15.63
N VAL A 14 40.81 27.99 16.58
CA VAL A 14 40.49 26.56 16.53
C VAL A 14 39.48 26.37 15.40
N VAL A 15 39.98 26.03 14.21
CA VAL A 15 39.17 25.51 13.13
C VAL A 15 38.75 24.10 13.53
N LEU A 16 37.60 23.96 14.19
CA LEU A 16 36.95 22.67 14.35
C LEU A 16 36.50 22.22 12.95
N PRO A 17 36.98 21.09 12.41
CA PRO A 17 36.40 20.56 11.19
C PRO A 17 34.97 20.13 11.54
N LEU A 18 33.96 20.78 10.92
CA LEU A 18 32.63 20.20 10.80
C LEU A 18 32.73 18.97 9.89
N ALA A 19 33.29 17.88 10.42
CA ALA A 19 32.95 16.57 9.92
C ALA A 19 31.49 16.35 10.32
N LEU A 20 30.56 16.53 9.38
CA LEU A 20 29.25 15.91 9.49
C LEU A 20 29.53 14.40 9.56
N ALA A 21 29.63 13.86 10.78
CA ALA A 21 29.63 12.43 10.98
C ALA A 21 28.28 11.94 10.45
N ALA A 22 28.30 11.28 9.30
CA ALA A 22 27.16 10.54 8.81
C ALA A 22 26.70 9.63 9.94
N ALA A 23 25.42 9.70 10.30
CA ALA A 23 24.87 8.87 11.36
C ALA A 23 25.28 7.41 11.11
N PRO A 24 25.83 6.70 12.12
CA PRO A 24 26.33 5.35 11.93
C PRO A 24 25.21 4.43 11.42
N TYR A 25 25.54 3.56 10.48
CA TYR A 25 24.59 2.58 9.96
C TYR A 25 24.04 1.69 11.09
N PRO A 26 22.77 1.26 11.01
CA PRO A 26 22.19 0.42 12.04
C PRO A 26 22.94 -0.92 12.11
N LYS A 27 23.33 -1.33 13.32
CA LYS A 27 24.12 -2.56 13.55
C LYS A 27 23.41 -3.84 13.07
N ASN A 28 22.09 -3.79 12.90
CA ASN A 28 21.23 -4.87 12.42
C ASN A 28 20.84 -4.75 10.94
N ALA A 29 21.45 -3.85 10.16
CA ALA A 29 21.21 -3.76 8.72
C ALA A 29 21.59 -5.07 8.01
N VAL A 30 20.63 -5.70 7.31
CA VAL A 30 20.83 -7.07 6.80
C VAL A 30 21.86 -7.17 5.67
N HIS A 31 22.10 -6.10 4.91
CA HIS A 31 23.11 -6.09 3.85
C HIS A 31 24.51 -5.65 4.32
N LEU A 32 24.63 -5.16 5.56
CA LEU A 32 25.91 -4.82 6.18
C LEU A 32 26.41 -5.93 7.12
N ASP A 33 25.60 -6.96 7.35
CA ASP A 33 25.98 -8.16 8.08
C ASP A 33 26.93 -9.01 7.24
N THR A 34 28.20 -9.07 7.62
CA THR A 34 29.24 -9.84 6.92
C THR A 34 29.03 -11.35 6.98
N LYS A 35 28.14 -11.85 7.84
CA LYS A 35 27.72 -13.26 7.78
C LYS A 35 26.79 -13.53 6.59
N LYS A 36 26.04 -12.50 6.16
CA LYS A 36 25.08 -12.57 5.05
C LYS A 36 25.63 -11.98 3.76
N VAL A 37 26.61 -11.08 3.83
CA VAL A 37 27.27 -10.43 2.68
C VAL A 37 28.78 -10.46 2.94
N PRO A 38 29.48 -11.57 2.63
CA PRO A 38 30.80 -11.81 3.22
C PRO A 38 31.91 -10.89 2.74
N ALA A 39 31.82 -10.33 1.52
CA ALA A 39 32.74 -9.28 1.06
C ALA A 39 32.24 -7.85 1.35
N GLY A 40 31.21 -7.71 2.20
CA GLY A 40 30.65 -6.44 2.65
C GLY A 40 30.22 -5.54 1.50
N CYS A 41 30.60 -4.26 1.57
CA CYS A 41 30.24 -3.26 0.56
C CYS A 41 30.68 -3.66 -0.86
N SER A 42 31.79 -4.38 -1.00
CA SER A 42 32.34 -4.74 -2.31
C SER A 42 31.45 -5.72 -3.07
N THR A 43 30.68 -6.58 -2.38
CA THR A 43 29.70 -7.48 -3.00
C THR A 43 28.71 -6.73 -3.88
N CYS A 44 28.32 -5.51 -3.47
CA CYS A 44 27.37 -4.67 -4.18
C CYS A 44 28.03 -3.56 -5.00
N HIS A 45 29.18 -3.01 -4.60
CA HIS A 45 29.75 -1.82 -5.23
C HIS A 45 30.87 -2.09 -6.24
N LEU A 46 31.45 -3.30 -6.29
CA LEU A 46 32.59 -3.59 -7.17
C LEU A 46 32.18 -3.77 -8.64
N SER A 47 30.97 -4.26 -8.91
CA SER A 47 30.52 -4.62 -10.27
C SER A 47 29.17 -4.02 -10.66
N PHE A 48 28.51 -3.28 -9.76
CA PHE A 48 27.17 -2.76 -10.02
C PHE A 48 27.10 -1.25 -10.00
N ASN A 49 26.20 -0.73 -10.82
CA ASN A 49 25.82 0.66 -10.85
C ASN A 49 24.39 0.81 -10.30
N PHE A 50 24.24 1.50 -9.17
CA PHE A 50 22.95 1.76 -8.54
C PHE A 50 22.18 2.95 -9.11
N LYS A 51 22.65 3.60 -10.18
CA LYS A 51 21.96 4.75 -10.79
C LYS A 51 20.53 4.43 -11.24
N SER A 52 20.23 3.17 -11.53
CA SER A 52 18.89 2.70 -11.92
C SER A 52 18.03 2.26 -10.72
N GLY A 53 18.48 2.42 -9.47
CA GLY A 53 17.69 2.02 -8.31
C GLY A 53 17.68 0.52 -8.02
N GLY A 54 18.58 -0.24 -8.65
CA GLY A 54 18.94 -1.59 -8.21
C GLY A 54 18.21 -2.76 -8.88
N GLY A 55 17.37 -2.53 -9.91
CA GLY A 55 16.49 -3.50 -10.60
C GLY A 55 17.08 -4.88 -11.03
N PRO A 56 16.89 -5.36 -12.28
CA PRO A 56 17.27 -6.73 -12.66
C PRO A 56 18.80 -6.97 -12.66
N GLU A 57 19.56 -5.89 -12.59
CA GLU A 57 21.02 -5.86 -12.73
C GLU A 57 21.76 -6.02 -11.41
N THR A 58 21.12 -5.80 -10.26
CA THR A 58 21.83 -5.82 -8.96
C THR A 58 21.10 -6.63 -7.91
N CYS A 59 19.92 -6.18 -7.47
CA CYS A 59 19.19 -6.83 -6.38
C CYS A 59 18.73 -8.24 -6.78
N ILE A 60 18.30 -8.41 -8.03
CA ILE A 60 17.73 -9.67 -8.53
C ILE A 60 18.76 -10.79 -8.67
N ILE A 61 20.06 -10.49 -8.70
CA ILE A 61 21.09 -11.53 -8.68
C ILE A 61 21.03 -12.35 -7.39
N CYS A 62 20.72 -11.68 -6.26
CA CYS A 62 20.63 -12.32 -4.96
C CYS A 62 19.18 -12.62 -4.52
N HIS A 63 18.21 -11.89 -5.04
CA HIS A 63 16.80 -11.99 -4.61
C HIS A 63 15.89 -12.70 -5.64
N GLY A 64 16.34 -12.85 -6.89
CA GLY A 64 15.58 -13.48 -7.97
C GLY A 64 15.82 -14.98 -8.07
N ASP A 65 15.91 -15.48 -9.30
CA ASP A 65 16.22 -16.89 -9.54
C ASP A 65 17.58 -17.29 -8.93
N PRO A 66 17.65 -18.33 -8.08
CA PRO A 66 18.90 -18.72 -7.40
C PRO A 66 20.08 -19.01 -8.32
N SER A 67 19.84 -19.39 -9.58
CA SER A 67 20.90 -19.63 -10.57
C SER A 67 21.64 -18.35 -10.98
N ARG A 68 21.02 -17.17 -10.84
CA ARG A 68 21.64 -15.87 -11.16
C ARG A 68 22.86 -15.63 -10.30
N LEU A 69 22.76 -15.89 -8.99
CA LEU A 69 23.84 -15.69 -8.04
C LEU A 69 25.10 -16.46 -8.46
N THR A 70 24.94 -17.76 -8.72
CA THR A 70 26.04 -18.65 -9.12
C THR A 70 26.63 -18.25 -10.47
N ARG A 71 25.77 -17.84 -11.42
CA ARG A 71 26.22 -17.44 -12.76
C ARG A 71 26.99 -16.13 -12.74
N GLU A 72 26.46 -15.11 -12.06
CA GLU A 72 27.03 -13.76 -12.07
C GLU A 72 28.37 -13.70 -11.33
N TYR A 73 28.47 -14.38 -10.18
CA TYR A 73 29.68 -14.37 -9.37
C TYR A 73 30.62 -15.55 -9.62
N LYS A 74 30.44 -16.31 -10.71
CA LYS A 74 31.26 -17.49 -11.05
C LYS A 74 32.76 -17.21 -11.05
N ASN A 75 33.17 -16.02 -11.51
CA ASN A 75 34.57 -15.62 -11.64
C ASN A 75 35.07 -14.76 -10.48
N MET A 76 34.26 -14.53 -9.45
CA MET A 76 34.65 -13.77 -8.27
C MET A 76 35.40 -14.66 -7.26
N PRO A 77 36.21 -14.06 -6.36
CA PRO A 77 36.87 -14.79 -5.30
C PRO A 77 35.89 -15.61 -4.46
N LYS A 78 36.36 -16.72 -3.89
CA LYS A 78 35.57 -17.50 -2.94
C LYS A 78 35.11 -16.60 -1.79
N ASN A 79 33.85 -16.75 -1.39
CA ASN A 79 33.17 -15.91 -0.39
C ASN A 79 32.92 -14.45 -0.82
N PHE A 80 33.02 -14.11 -2.11
CA PHE A 80 32.65 -12.77 -2.57
C PHE A 80 31.15 -12.47 -2.35
N ALA A 81 30.30 -13.45 -2.63
CA ALA A 81 28.86 -13.42 -2.39
C ALA A 81 28.46 -14.64 -1.56
N PRO A 82 27.22 -14.67 -1.01
CA PRO A 82 26.71 -15.84 -0.28
C PRO A 82 26.76 -17.11 -1.14
N ALA A 83 26.98 -18.26 -0.51
CA ALA A 83 27.00 -19.54 -1.21
C ALA A 83 25.63 -19.96 -1.78
N GLY A 84 24.55 -19.29 -1.36
CA GLY A 84 23.20 -19.48 -1.84
C GLY A 84 22.27 -18.38 -1.33
N SER A 85 21.06 -18.34 -1.90
CA SER A 85 19.97 -17.49 -1.47
C SER A 85 18.84 -18.38 -0.96
N ASP A 86 18.61 -18.42 0.36
CA ASP A 86 17.39 -18.99 0.95
C ASP A 86 16.20 -18.00 0.84
N ARG A 87 16.22 -17.18 -0.21
CA ARG A 87 15.23 -16.13 -0.44
C ARG A 87 14.28 -16.61 -1.52
N LYS A 88 12.99 -16.36 -1.28
CA LYS A 88 11.94 -16.54 -2.26
C LYS A 88 12.26 -15.72 -3.51
N ASN A 89 12.10 -16.32 -4.70
CA ASN A 89 12.41 -15.69 -5.98
C ASN A 89 11.48 -14.50 -6.25
N ILE A 90 11.95 -13.27 -6.03
CA ILE A 90 11.14 -12.06 -6.26
C ILE A 90 10.97 -11.72 -7.74
N GLU A 91 11.88 -12.16 -8.58
CA GLU A 91 11.81 -11.92 -10.02
C GLU A 91 10.52 -12.49 -10.62
N ALA A 92 10.07 -13.65 -10.11
CA ALA A 92 8.84 -14.31 -10.52
C ALA A 92 7.56 -13.48 -10.24
N GLU A 93 7.60 -12.54 -9.28
CA GLU A 93 6.45 -11.66 -9.03
C GLU A 93 6.32 -10.58 -10.09
N PHE A 94 7.46 -10.12 -10.63
CA PHE A 94 7.49 -9.06 -11.65
C PHE A 94 7.26 -9.56 -13.07
N VAL A 95 7.01 -10.86 -13.28
CA VAL A 95 6.49 -11.37 -14.57
C VAL A 95 4.96 -11.46 -14.59
N LYS A 96 4.31 -11.31 -13.43
CA LYS A 96 2.84 -11.36 -13.33
C LYS A 96 2.19 -10.18 -14.04
N THR A 97 0.94 -10.38 -14.47
CA THR A 97 0.16 -9.39 -15.23
C THR A 97 0.00 -8.08 -14.48
N TYR A 98 -0.32 -8.14 -13.19
CA TYR A 98 -0.46 -6.96 -12.34
C TYR A 98 0.73 -6.88 -11.39
N ARG A 99 1.52 -5.82 -11.49
CA ARG A 99 2.76 -5.66 -10.74
C ARG A 99 3.15 -4.20 -10.63
N HIS A 100 4.05 -3.89 -9.70
CA HIS A 100 4.74 -2.61 -9.76
C HIS A 100 5.73 -2.60 -10.94
N PRO A 101 5.93 -1.44 -11.59
CA PRO A 101 6.67 -1.33 -12.85
C PRO A 101 8.19 -1.31 -12.66
N THR A 102 8.73 -2.15 -11.77
CA THR A 102 10.15 -2.16 -11.40
C THR A 102 11.07 -2.54 -12.56
N PHE A 103 10.59 -3.35 -13.52
CA PHE A 103 11.39 -3.73 -14.69
C PHE A 103 10.89 -3.13 -16.00
N ASP A 104 9.82 -2.32 -15.95
CA ASP A 104 9.13 -1.85 -17.14
C ASP A 104 9.88 -0.67 -17.80
N ALA A 105 10.65 0.10 -17.03
CA ALA A 105 11.45 1.20 -17.56
C ALA A 105 12.75 1.39 -16.77
N ARG A 106 13.86 1.55 -17.49
CA ARG A 106 15.19 1.71 -16.87
C ARG A 106 15.66 3.16 -16.93
N GLY A 107 16.42 3.56 -15.91
CA GLY A 107 17.16 4.83 -15.92
C GLY A 107 16.29 6.07 -15.72
N ILE A 108 15.03 5.91 -15.29
CA ILE A 108 14.17 7.02 -14.87
C ILE A 108 14.56 7.48 -13.46
N HIS A 109 14.73 6.55 -12.53
CA HIS A 109 15.02 6.83 -11.12
C HIS A 109 16.20 7.79 -10.93
N ARG A 110 16.04 8.73 -10.00
CA ARG A 110 17.09 9.64 -9.56
C ARG A 110 17.14 9.65 -8.03
N SER A 111 18.33 9.48 -7.46
CA SER A 111 18.51 9.46 -6.00
C SER A 111 18.08 10.75 -5.27
N ASN A 112 17.97 11.86 -6.00
CA ASN A 112 17.54 13.16 -5.50
C ASN A 112 16.16 13.59 -6.01
N GLU A 113 15.37 12.67 -6.58
CA GLU A 113 14.01 12.98 -6.99
C GLU A 113 13.13 13.42 -5.83
N THR A 114 12.09 14.18 -6.15
CA THR A 114 11.11 14.65 -5.18
C THR A 114 9.86 13.81 -5.32
N LEU A 115 9.52 13.09 -4.25
CA LEU A 115 8.29 12.32 -4.12
C LEU A 115 7.41 12.89 -3.00
N PRO A 116 6.07 12.91 -3.15
CA PRO A 116 5.34 12.59 -4.38
C PRO A 116 5.69 13.47 -5.57
N GLU A 117 5.56 12.94 -6.78
CA GLU A 117 5.93 13.68 -7.99
C GLU A 117 5.13 14.99 -8.07
N THR A 118 5.80 16.07 -8.44
CA THR A 118 5.20 17.41 -8.54
C THR A 118 4.98 17.87 -9.98
N ASP A 119 5.54 17.16 -10.95
CA ASP A 119 5.36 17.38 -12.38
C ASP A 119 4.65 16.17 -13.00
N ALA A 120 3.46 16.40 -13.55
CA ALA A 120 2.62 15.39 -14.17
C ALA A 120 3.27 14.71 -15.40
N ARG A 121 4.31 15.33 -15.99
CA ARG A 121 5.02 14.79 -17.16
C ARG A 121 6.10 13.79 -16.81
N MET A 122 6.46 13.66 -15.53
CA MET A 122 7.51 12.74 -15.09
C MET A 122 7.07 11.29 -15.31
N PRO A 123 7.84 10.47 -16.03
CA PRO A 123 7.51 9.06 -16.23
C PRO A 123 7.36 8.32 -14.89
N ARG A 124 6.24 7.61 -14.70
CA ARG A 124 6.04 6.79 -13.51
C ARG A 124 6.99 5.61 -13.51
N HIS A 125 7.58 5.32 -12.36
CA HIS A 125 8.46 4.18 -12.14
C HIS A 125 8.39 3.78 -10.65
N ALA A 126 8.94 2.62 -10.32
CA ALA A 126 9.13 2.19 -8.93
C ALA A 126 10.25 1.16 -8.87
N GLU A 127 11.41 1.55 -8.38
CA GLU A 127 12.61 0.71 -8.27
C GLU A 127 12.73 0.06 -6.88
N CYS A 128 13.63 -0.91 -6.76
CA CYS A 128 13.86 -1.62 -5.49
C CYS A 128 14.18 -0.63 -4.35
N VAL A 129 15.01 0.37 -4.62
CA VAL A 129 15.44 1.36 -3.60
C VAL A 129 14.39 2.40 -3.22
N ASP A 130 13.32 2.53 -4.01
CA ASP A 130 12.22 3.45 -3.68
C ASP A 130 11.41 2.97 -2.48
N CYS A 131 11.43 1.65 -2.27
CA CYS A 131 10.71 0.89 -1.24
C CYS A 131 11.63 0.17 -0.24
N HIS A 132 12.91 -0.02 -0.54
CA HIS A 132 13.87 -0.71 0.32
C HIS A 132 15.23 -0.02 0.32
N ASN A 133 15.64 0.58 1.44
CA ASN A 133 17.00 1.10 1.53
C ASN A 133 17.99 -0.02 1.90
N PRO A 134 18.92 -0.41 1.01
CA PRO A 134 19.81 -1.55 1.26
C PRO A 134 20.73 -1.35 2.46
N HIS A 135 21.10 -0.10 2.80
CA HIS A 135 22.02 0.19 3.90
C HIS A 135 21.37 0.21 5.28
N TYR A 136 20.05 0.37 5.35
CA TYR A 136 19.35 0.59 6.63
C TYR A 136 18.30 -0.48 6.93
N VAL A 137 17.79 -1.18 5.92
CA VAL A 137 16.73 -2.19 6.08
C VAL A 137 17.16 -3.30 7.05
N SER A 138 16.27 -3.64 7.97
CA SER A 138 16.45 -4.75 8.91
C SER A 138 15.20 -5.65 8.95
N SER A 139 15.29 -6.78 9.65
CA SER A 139 14.12 -7.65 9.91
C SER A 139 13.04 -6.94 10.74
N GLU A 140 13.43 -6.01 11.60
CA GLU A 140 12.54 -5.28 12.51
C GLU A 140 11.93 -4.04 11.83
N ASN A 141 12.70 -3.37 10.97
CA ASN A 141 12.24 -2.19 10.26
C ASN A 141 12.55 -2.28 8.77
N LYS A 142 11.54 -2.73 8.01
CA LYS A 142 11.62 -2.85 6.55
C LYS A 142 11.66 -1.50 5.81
N PHE A 143 11.34 -0.39 6.48
CA PHE A 143 11.26 0.96 5.91
C PHE A 143 12.43 1.88 6.33
N ALA A 144 13.36 1.36 7.13
CA ALA A 144 14.48 2.14 7.63
C ALA A 144 15.27 2.78 6.48
N GLY A 145 15.62 4.06 6.64
CA GLY A 145 16.40 4.82 5.65
C GLY A 145 15.60 5.29 4.42
N ILE A 146 14.29 5.00 4.33
CA ILE A 146 13.44 5.55 3.26
C ILE A 146 13.00 6.96 3.63
N ARG A 147 13.23 7.89 2.71
CA ARG A 147 12.76 9.28 2.83
C ARG A 147 11.25 9.30 2.61
N GLY A 148 10.53 9.85 3.59
CA GLY A 148 9.11 10.08 3.54
C GLY A 148 8.76 11.40 2.86
N ARG A 149 7.54 11.86 3.13
CA ARG A 149 7.00 13.09 2.55
C ARG A 149 7.74 14.32 3.10
N ARG A 150 7.96 15.30 2.22
CA ARG A 150 8.37 16.64 2.62
C ARG A 150 7.18 17.44 3.15
N VAL A 151 7.29 17.95 4.37
CA VAL A 151 6.33 18.87 5.00
C VAL A 151 7.09 20.15 5.35
N GLY A 152 6.92 21.18 4.52
CA GLY A 152 7.74 22.40 4.60
C GLY A 152 9.22 22.10 4.36
N ASN A 153 10.07 22.42 5.33
CA ASN A 153 11.52 22.15 5.29
C ASN A 153 11.93 20.82 5.94
N VAL A 154 10.98 20.06 6.47
CA VAL A 154 11.24 18.78 7.13
C VAL A 154 10.87 17.64 6.19
N ILE A 155 11.74 16.63 6.12
CA ILE A 155 11.45 15.38 5.43
C ILE A 155 11.21 14.34 6.52
N SER A 156 10.00 13.78 6.57
CA SER A 156 9.69 12.72 7.54
C SER A 156 10.40 11.42 7.15
N SER A 157 10.59 10.52 8.11
CA SER A 157 10.93 9.12 7.83
C SER A 157 9.66 8.31 7.57
N VAL A 158 9.75 7.29 6.73
CA VAL A 158 8.70 6.27 6.61
C VAL A 158 8.78 5.32 7.79
N SER A 159 7.68 5.17 8.53
CA SER A 159 7.55 4.28 9.68
C SER A 159 6.38 3.30 9.55
N LYS A 160 5.37 3.65 8.75
CA LYS A 160 4.20 2.83 8.44
C LYS A 160 4.13 2.55 6.94
N GLU A 161 3.50 1.44 6.59
CA GLU A 161 3.41 1.00 5.19
C GLU A 161 2.66 2.00 4.29
N TYR A 162 1.53 2.55 4.76
CA TYR A 162 0.79 3.53 3.98
C TYR A 162 1.60 4.79 3.68
N GLU A 163 2.54 5.19 4.56
CA GLU A 163 3.40 6.35 4.33
C GLU A 163 4.33 6.12 3.13
N LEU A 164 4.79 4.89 2.93
CA LEU A 164 5.55 4.50 1.75
C LEU A 164 4.66 4.56 0.51
N CYS A 165 3.49 3.92 0.55
CA CYS A 165 2.57 3.86 -0.58
C CYS A 165 2.14 5.26 -1.05
N TYR A 166 1.94 6.18 -0.11
CA TYR A 166 1.54 7.55 -0.41
C TYR A 166 2.60 8.38 -1.13
N LYS A 167 3.86 7.93 -1.19
CA LYS A 167 4.85 8.57 -2.06
C LYS A 167 4.40 8.57 -3.53
N CYS A 168 3.65 7.55 -3.97
CA CYS A 168 3.24 7.42 -5.38
C CYS A 168 1.72 7.36 -5.57
N HIS A 169 0.96 6.92 -4.56
CA HIS A 169 -0.50 6.67 -4.66
C HIS A 169 -1.37 7.74 -3.99
N ALA A 170 -0.78 8.80 -3.41
CA ALA A 170 -1.53 9.87 -2.75
C ALA A 170 -1.53 11.17 -3.57
N GLU A 171 -0.66 12.14 -3.27
CA GLU A 171 -0.67 13.47 -3.88
C GLU A 171 0.15 13.59 -5.17
N SER A 172 0.59 12.48 -5.77
CA SER A 172 1.41 12.53 -6.99
C SER A 172 0.70 13.31 -8.11
N ALA A 173 1.38 14.29 -8.68
CA ALA A 173 0.89 15.06 -9.81
C ALA A 173 0.67 14.20 -11.07
N ASN A 174 1.31 13.01 -11.13
CA ASN A 174 1.12 12.03 -12.18
C ASN A 174 0.29 10.81 -11.72
N LEU A 175 -0.72 11.03 -10.87
CA LEU A 175 -1.73 10.01 -10.62
C LEU A 175 -2.48 9.67 -11.92
N PRO A 176 -2.68 8.39 -12.28
CA PRO A 176 -3.43 8.04 -13.48
C PRO A 176 -4.89 8.52 -13.36
N GLY A 177 -5.48 9.05 -14.44
CA GLY A 177 -6.70 9.87 -14.37
C GLY A 177 -7.98 9.24 -13.78
N ARG A 178 -8.04 7.91 -13.60
CA ARG A 178 -9.15 7.22 -12.89
C ARG A 178 -8.85 6.94 -11.41
N HIS A 179 -7.66 7.30 -10.95
CA HIS A 179 -7.22 7.09 -9.58
C HIS A 179 -7.29 8.41 -8.82
N THR A 180 -7.82 8.28 -7.61
CA THR A 180 -7.95 9.33 -6.61
C THR A 180 -6.79 9.27 -5.62
N ASN A 181 -6.62 10.33 -4.85
CA ASN A 181 -5.61 10.39 -3.80
C ASN A 181 -5.96 9.41 -2.66
N LYS A 182 -5.18 8.33 -2.50
CA LYS A 182 -5.46 7.30 -1.47
C LYS A 182 -5.39 7.84 -0.05
N ARG A 183 -4.53 8.82 0.25
CA ARG A 183 -4.50 9.46 1.57
C ARG A 183 -5.83 10.15 1.90
N GLN A 184 -6.46 10.78 0.91
CA GLN A 184 -7.77 11.41 1.12
C GLN A 184 -8.87 10.38 1.36
N GLU A 185 -8.80 9.21 0.73
CA GLU A 185 -9.81 8.14 0.96
C GLU A 185 -9.69 7.51 2.35
N PHE A 186 -8.48 7.34 2.87
CA PHE A 186 -8.23 6.78 4.20
C PHE A 186 -8.20 7.81 5.33
N ALA A 187 -8.46 9.09 5.03
CA ALA A 187 -8.39 10.15 6.02
C ALA A 187 -9.31 9.85 7.22
N LEU A 188 -8.76 9.90 8.43
CA LEU A 188 -9.51 9.61 9.67
C LEU A 188 -10.69 10.57 9.91
N THR A 189 -10.70 11.71 9.21
CA THR A 189 -11.78 12.69 9.22
C THR A 189 -12.98 12.26 8.38
N ASN A 190 -12.82 11.31 7.45
CA ASN A 190 -13.90 10.82 6.62
C ASN A 190 -15.00 10.16 7.46
N PRO A 191 -16.28 10.23 7.03
CA PRO A 191 -17.37 9.50 7.67
C PRO A 191 -17.14 8.00 7.77
N SER A 192 -16.46 7.39 6.79
CA SER A 192 -16.04 5.98 6.87
C SER A 192 -14.79 5.67 6.06
N PHE A 193 -14.03 4.68 6.54
CA PHE A 193 -12.79 4.19 5.95
C PHE A 193 -12.46 2.80 6.52
N HIS A 194 -11.71 2.00 5.75
CA HIS A 194 -11.00 0.84 6.26
C HIS A 194 -9.81 1.31 7.09
N PRO A 195 -9.50 0.63 8.22
CA PRO A 195 -8.64 1.18 9.26
C PRO A 195 -7.14 1.01 8.95
N VAL A 196 -6.64 1.73 7.93
CA VAL A 196 -5.23 1.70 7.51
C VAL A 196 -4.38 2.72 8.27
N GLU A 197 -4.86 3.97 8.37
CA GLU A 197 -4.15 5.04 9.09
C GLU A 197 -4.39 5.00 10.62
N GLY A 198 -5.47 4.35 11.05
CA GLY A 198 -5.91 4.30 12.44
C GLY A 198 -7.21 3.49 12.57
N GLU A 199 -7.66 3.29 13.81
CA GLU A 199 -8.87 2.50 14.10
C GLU A 199 -10.11 3.11 13.42
N GLY A 200 -11.03 2.23 13.02
CA GLY A 200 -12.27 2.63 12.35
C GLY A 200 -13.14 3.52 13.26
N ARG A 201 -14.10 4.26 12.68
CA ARG A 201 -15.00 5.11 13.47
C ARG A 201 -16.22 4.38 14.00
N ASN A 202 -16.70 3.36 13.28
CA ASN A 202 -17.90 2.63 13.63
C ASN A 202 -17.77 1.96 15.00
N THR A 203 -18.88 1.89 15.73
CA THR A 203 -18.96 1.24 17.05
C THR A 203 -19.31 -0.25 16.93
N ALA A 204 -19.87 -0.66 15.79
CA ALA A 204 -20.17 -2.06 15.46
C ALA A 204 -20.08 -2.28 13.94
N VAL A 205 -19.45 -3.39 13.55
CA VAL A 205 -19.32 -3.92 12.21
C VAL A 205 -19.61 -5.42 12.30
N ILE A 206 -20.88 -5.76 12.15
CA ILE A 206 -21.45 -7.08 12.49
C ILE A 206 -20.73 -8.23 11.80
N SER A 207 -20.31 -8.04 10.55
CA SER A 207 -19.69 -9.09 9.76
C SER A 207 -18.21 -9.32 10.06
N LEU A 208 -17.54 -8.62 10.98
CA LEU A 208 -16.10 -8.85 11.20
C LEU A 208 -15.80 -10.26 11.74
N LEU A 209 -14.95 -10.99 11.03
CA LEU A 209 -14.36 -12.25 11.48
C LEU A 209 -13.37 -11.99 12.62
N LYS A 210 -13.25 -12.92 13.57
CA LYS A 210 -12.13 -12.88 14.53
C LYS A 210 -10.80 -13.05 13.79
N PRO A 211 -9.72 -12.34 14.17
CA PRO A 211 -9.59 -11.44 15.33
C PRO A 211 -9.93 -9.96 15.05
N TYR A 212 -10.53 -9.63 13.90
CA TYR A 212 -10.83 -8.25 13.54
C TYR A 212 -11.91 -7.66 14.45
N LYS A 213 -11.68 -6.42 14.88
CA LYS A 213 -12.54 -5.64 15.78
C LYS A 213 -12.52 -4.17 15.43
N GLU A 214 -13.55 -3.45 15.80
CA GLU A 214 -13.68 -2.00 15.55
C GLU A 214 -12.71 -1.19 16.40
N ARG A 215 -12.34 -1.71 17.58
CA ARG A 215 -11.37 -1.14 18.53
C ARG A 215 -10.52 -2.23 19.13
N LYS A 216 -9.26 -1.93 19.40
CA LYS A 216 -8.35 -2.82 20.10
C LYS A 216 -8.56 -2.70 21.60
N VAL A 217 -9.39 -3.58 22.15
CA VAL A 217 -9.65 -3.64 23.60
C VAL A 217 -8.73 -4.67 24.27
N ASN A 218 -8.48 -5.79 23.60
CA ASN A 218 -7.69 -6.91 24.11
C ASN A 218 -6.39 -7.12 23.31
N GLY A 219 -5.44 -7.84 23.89
CA GLY A 219 -4.11 -8.08 23.32
C GLY A 219 -4.10 -8.80 21.96
N GLY A 220 -5.18 -9.47 21.57
CA GLY A 220 -5.32 -10.18 20.30
C GLY A 220 -6.21 -9.49 19.26
N ASP A 221 -6.86 -8.37 19.61
CA ASP A 221 -7.79 -7.69 18.71
C ASP A 221 -7.01 -6.98 17.59
N VAL A 222 -7.52 -7.11 16.35
CA VAL A 222 -6.98 -6.42 15.17
C VAL A 222 -7.96 -5.32 14.75
N SER A 223 -7.63 -4.08 15.06
CA SER A 223 -8.45 -2.90 14.74
C SER A 223 -7.87 -2.00 13.66
N THR A 224 -6.67 -2.34 13.18
CA THR A 224 -6.01 -1.68 12.05
C THR A 224 -5.47 -2.75 11.12
N ILE A 225 -5.50 -2.46 9.83
CA ILE A 225 -4.93 -3.28 8.77
C ILE A 225 -3.85 -2.49 8.04
N SER A 226 -3.10 -3.18 7.21
CA SER A 226 -2.03 -2.64 6.37
C SER A 226 -2.43 -2.72 4.91
N CYS A 227 -1.75 -1.97 4.04
CA CYS A 227 -1.98 -2.04 2.60
C CYS A 227 -1.71 -3.48 2.10
N GLY A 228 -0.70 -4.14 2.68
CA GLY A 228 -0.30 -5.51 2.37
C GLY A 228 -1.34 -6.59 2.71
N ASP A 229 -2.32 -6.30 3.55
CA ASP A 229 -3.42 -7.24 3.84
C ASP A 229 -4.40 -7.37 2.67
N CYS A 230 -4.40 -6.40 1.76
CA CYS A 230 -5.17 -6.42 0.53
C CYS A 230 -4.29 -6.49 -0.73
N HIS A 231 -3.12 -5.86 -0.71
CA HIS A 231 -2.22 -5.73 -1.86
C HIS A 231 -0.96 -6.59 -1.69
N GLY A 232 -0.83 -7.60 -2.53
CA GLY A 232 0.26 -8.58 -2.47
C GLY A 232 0.05 -9.69 -3.48
N SER A 233 0.96 -10.65 -3.47
CA SER A 233 0.81 -11.88 -4.24
C SER A 233 -0.41 -12.67 -3.76
N GLU A 234 -1.09 -13.29 -4.71
CA GLU A 234 -2.13 -14.30 -4.46
C GLU A 234 -1.57 -15.58 -3.81
N SER A 235 -0.26 -15.80 -3.94
CA SER A 235 0.39 -16.99 -3.41
C SER A 235 1.04 -16.71 -2.05
N PRO A 236 0.71 -17.49 -1.01
CA PRO A 236 1.31 -17.34 0.32
C PRO A 236 2.82 -17.67 0.33
N ASP A 237 3.27 -18.46 -0.64
CA ASP A 237 4.66 -18.85 -0.79
C ASP A 237 5.50 -17.82 -1.54
N SER A 238 4.90 -16.78 -2.12
CA SER A 238 5.61 -15.66 -2.71
C SER A 238 6.29 -14.75 -1.67
N PRO A 239 7.29 -13.94 -2.08
CA PRO A 239 7.84 -12.90 -1.22
C PRO A 239 6.75 -11.92 -0.76
N ARG A 240 6.80 -11.54 0.53
CA ARG A 240 5.83 -10.60 1.12
C ARG A 240 6.00 -9.20 0.52
N GLY A 241 4.88 -8.55 0.23
CA GLY A 241 4.84 -7.17 -0.28
C GLY A 241 4.11 -7.07 -1.61
N PRO A 242 3.74 -5.85 -2.05
CA PRO A 242 2.91 -5.62 -3.23
C PRO A 242 3.74 -5.67 -4.51
N HIS A 243 4.42 -6.77 -4.80
CA HIS A 243 5.31 -6.85 -5.96
C HIS A 243 4.55 -7.18 -7.24
N GLY A 244 3.77 -8.26 -7.22
CA GLY A 244 2.87 -8.65 -8.29
C GLY A 244 1.80 -9.64 -7.84
N SER A 245 0.74 -9.74 -8.62
CA SER A 245 -0.38 -10.67 -8.44
C SER A 245 -0.98 -11.05 -9.80
N ILE A 246 -1.66 -12.18 -9.85
CA ILE A 246 -2.56 -12.50 -10.97
C ILE A 246 -3.87 -11.72 -10.91
N HIS A 247 -4.23 -11.14 -9.75
CA HIS A 247 -5.45 -10.36 -9.57
C HIS A 247 -5.21 -8.86 -9.82
N GLU A 248 -6.17 -8.22 -10.48
CA GLU A 248 -6.14 -6.79 -10.82
C GLU A 248 -5.83 -5.95 -9.57
N HIS A 249 -5.07 -4.87 -9.71
CA HIS A 249 -4.62 -4.01 -8.60
C HIS A 249 -3.65 -4.67 -7.61
N ILE A 250 -2.97 -5.74 -8.01
CA ILE A 250 -2.00 -6.48 -7.17
C ILE A 250 -2.71 -7.00 -5.91
N LEU A 251 -3.90 -7.59 -6.06
CA LEU A 251 -4.68 -8.04 -4.90
C LEU A 251 -4.27 -9.44 -4.44
N VAL A 252 -4.27 -9.65 -3.13
CA VAL A 252 -3.95 -10.96 -2.52
C VAL A 252 -5.02 -12.02 -2.77
N ASP A 253 -6.22 -11.61 -3.17
CA ASP A 253 -7.35 -12.47 -3.47
C ASP A 253 -8.25 -11.81 -4.51
N ASN A 254 -9.10 -12.60 -5.15
CA ASN A 254 -10.01 -12.10 -6.19
C ASN A 254 -11.04 -11.10 -5.62
N TYR A 255 -11.25 -10.02 -6.37
CA TYR A 255 -12.30 -9.02 -6.10
C TYR A 255 -12.94 -8.56 -7.41
N SER A 256 -14.12 -9.09 -7.67
CA SER A 256 -14.85 -8.85 -8.91
C SER A 256 -15.67 -7.56 -8.79
N LYS A 257 -15.39 -6.58 -9.66
CA LYS A 257 -16.10 -5.28 -9.65
C LYS A 257 -17.21 -5.19 -10.71
N GLY A 258 -17.39 -6.24 -11.51
CA GLY A 258 -18.38 -6.25 -12.58
C GLY A 258 -19.80 -6.25 -12.05
N ASP A 259 -20.69 -5.53 -12.75
CA ASP A 259 -22.13 -5.58 -12.48
C ASP A 259 -22.76 -6.83 -13.10
N ASN A 260 -23.94 -7.23 -12.60
CA ASN A 260 -24.66 -8.44 -13.02
C ASN A 260 -23.79 -9.72 -12.93
N GLN A 261 -22.99 -9.83 -11.87
CA GLN A 261 -22.16 -11.00 -11.61
C GLN A 261 -22.66 -11.74 -10.37
N ALA A 262 -22.63 -13.07 -10.44
CA ALA A 262 -23.07 -13.89 -9.34
C ALA A 262 -22.13 -13.73 -8.14
N GLU A 263 -22.71 -13.50 -6.97
CA GLU A 263 -21.98 -13.60 -5.72
C GLU A 263 -21.52 -15.05 -5.52
N THR A 264 -20.22 -15.22 -5.27
CA THR A 264 -19.61 -16.49 -4.89
C THR A 264 -18.50 -16.25 -3.86
N PRO A 265 -18.09 -17.26 -3.09
CA PRO A 265 -16.93 -17.16 -2.21
C PRO A 265 -15.66 -16.69 -2.94
N PHE A 266 -15.51 -17.03 -4.23
CA PHE A 266 -14.38 -16.58 -5.05
C PHE A 266 -14.53 -15.15 -5.57
N ALA A 267 -15.73 -14.73 -5.97
CA ALA A 267 -15.96 -13.42 -6.58
C ALA A 267 -15.55 -12.25 -5.66
N TYR A 268 -15.78 -12.39 -4.36
CA TYR A 268 -15.46 -11.39 -3.33
C TYR A 268 -14.53 -11.95 -2.25
N ALA A 269 -13.67 -12.91 -2.61
CA ALA A 269 -12.75 -13.59 -1.69
C ALA A 269 -11.95 -12.59 -0.83
N LEU A 270 -11.47 -11.50 -1.45
CA LEU A 270 -10.75 -10.44 -0.74
C LEU A 270 -11.54 -9.85 0.44
N CYS A 271 -12.82 -9.55 0.24
CA CYS A 271 -13.68 -9.00 1.29
C CYS A 271 -13.92 -10.04 2.40
N TYR A 272 -14.07 -11.31 2.00
CA TYR A 272 -14.34 -12.42 2.92
C TYR A 272 -13.15 -12.83 3.80
N ARG A 273 -11.96 -12.27 3.56
CA ARG A 273 -10.81 -12.41 4.48
C ARG A 273 -11.07 -11.78 5.85
N CYS A 274 -11.87 -10.70 5.88
CA CYS A 274 -12.15 -9.93 7.09
C CYS A 274 -13.63 -9.93 7.45
N HIS A 275 -14.51 -10.15 6.46
CA HIS A 275 -15.96 -10.14 6.65
C HIS A 275 -16.57 -11.53 6.47
N ASP A 276 -17.41 -11.95 7.41
CA ASP A 276 -18.16 -13.18 7.36
C ASP A 276 -19.23 -13.11 6.26
N ARG A 277 -19.04 -13.94 5.24
CA ARG A 277 -19.98 -14.13 4.15
C ARG A 277 -21.36 -14.53 4.64
N SER A 278 -21.44 -15.37 5.69
CA SER A 278 -22.71 -15.85 6.23
C SER A 278 -23.50 -14.71 6.86
N SER A 279 -22.84 -13.86 7.64
CA SER A 279 -23.44 -12.63 8.22
C SER A 279 -23.96 -11.68 7.14
N ILE A 280 -23.18 -11.46 6.08
CA ILE A 280 -23.57 -10.60 4.94
C ILE A 280 -24.81 -11.15 4.23
N LEU A 281 -24.80 -12.43 3.87
CA LEU A 281 -25.91 -13.08 3.15
C LEU A 281 -27.12 -13.35 4.06
N GLY A 282 -26.91 -13.41 5.36
CA GLY A 282 -27.96 -13.45 6.38
C GLY A 282 -28.70 -12.12 6.57
N ASN A 283 -28.26 -11.03 5.90
CA ASN A 283 -28.82 -9.68 6.04
C ASN A 283 -28.70 -9.12 7.46
N GLU A 284 -27.70 -9.54 8.25
CA GLU A 284 -27.63 -9.20 9.68
C GLU A 284 -27.38 -7.71 9.95
N SER A 285 -26.67 -7.03 9.03
CA SER A 285 -26.32 -5.60 9.14
C SER A 285 -27.06 -4.69 8.16
N PHE A 286 -27.77 -5.25 7.18
CA PHE A 286 -28.51 -4.48 6.20
C PHE A 286 -29.62 -5.34 5.60
N ARG A 287 -30.87 -4.91 5.74
CA ARG A 287 -32.02 -5.60 5.19
C ARG A 287 -31.87 -5.70 3.67
N TYR A 288 -32.06 -6.88 3.09
CA TYR A 288 -31.92 -7.13 1.65
C TYR A 288 -30.49 -7.02 1.08
N HIS A 289 -29.44 -7.10 1.90
CA HIS A 289 -28.07 -7.20 1.41
C HIS A 289 -27.90 -8.35 0.40
N ALA A 290 -28.37 -9.55 0.75
CA ALA A 290 -28.34 -10.72 -0.11
C ALA A 290 -29.07 -10.50 -1.44
N LEU A 291 -30.24 -9.84 -1.41
CA LEU A 291 -30.99 -9.54 -2.62
C LEU A 291 -30.18 -8.66 -3.58
N HIS A 292 -29.46 -7.66 -3.08
CA HIS A 292 -28.68 -6.76 -3.94
C HIS A 292 -27.46 -7.47 -4.56
N ILE A 293 -26.76 -8.35 -3.83
CA ILE A 293 -25.51 -8.96 -4.33
C ILE A 293 -25.71 -10.35 -4.96
N GLN A 294 -26.74 -11.09 -4.59
CA GLN A 294 -27.10 -12.37 -5.22
C GLN A 294 -28.12 -12.17 -6.35
N GLY A 295 -28.91 -11.10 -6.30
CA GLY A 295 -30.02 -10.87 -7.23
C GLY A 295 -31.24 -11.72 -6.88
N LYS A 296 -32.21 -11.76 -7.79
CA LYS A 296 -33.46 -12.52 -7.60
C LYS A 296 -33.35 -13.99 -8.02
N GLY A 297 -32.28 -14.36 -8.74
CA GLY A 297 -32.01 -15.73 -9.21
C GLY A 297 -33.04 -16.28 -10.21
N GLY A 298 -32.83 -17.52 -10.68
CA GLY A 298 -33.74 -18.24 -11.58
C GLY A 298 -33.51 -18.04 -13.08
N ALA A 299 -34.14 -18.87 -13.91
CA ALA A 299 -34.10 -18.75 -15.37
C ALA A 299 -34.84 -17.47 -15.81
N GLY A 300 -34.08 -16.39 -16.01
CA GLY A 300 -34.59 -15.06 -16.37
C GLY A 300 -34.55 -14.01 -15.26
N GLY A 301 -34.01 -14.32 -14.07
CA GLY A 301 -33.84 -13.35 -12.99
C GLY A 301 -32.56 -12.53 -13.13
N ALA A 302 -32.63 -11.25 -12.74
CA ALA A 302 -31.45 -10.39 -12.70
C ALA A 302 -30.45 -10.91 -11.66
N THR A 303 -29.19 -11.04 -12.08
CA THR A 303 -28.06 -11.28 -11.20
C THR A 303 -27.84 -10.06 -10.29
N GLY A 304 -27.25 -10.28 -9.12
CA GLY A 304 -26.91 -9.18 -8.22
C GLY A 304 -25.78 -8.29 -8.74
N THR A 305 -25.47 -7.27 -7.95
CA THR A 305 -24.41 -6.30 -8.23
C THR A 305 -23.19 -6.52 -7.33
N SER A 306 -22.05 -5.97 -7.74
CA SER A 306 -20.80 -6.05 -6.96
C SER A 306 -20.88 -5.24 -5.67
N CYS A 307 -20.12 -5.66 -4.65
CA CYS A 307 -19.86 -4.82 -3.48
C CYS A 307 -19.33 -3.43 -3.89
N TYR A 308 -18.55 -3.37 -4.98
CA TYR A 308 -18.00 -2.12 -5.55
C TYR A 308 -19.08 -1.13 -6.02
N THR A 309 -20.28 -1.62 -6.33
CA THR A 309 -21.39 -0.77 -6.77
C THR A 309 -21.86 0.18 -5.67
N CYS A 310 -21.76 -0.26 -4.41
CA CYS A 310 -22.24 0.50 -3.26
C CYS A 310 -21.10 0.94 -2.33
N HIS A 311 -20.04 0.15 -2.19
CA HIS A 311 -18.98 0.35 -1.22
C HIS A 311 -17.65 0.69 -1.86
N SER A 312 -16.96 1.68 -1.30
CA SER A 312 -15.55 1.94 -1.54
C SER A 312 -14.67 0.94 -0.78
N SER A 313 -13.67 0.37 -1.45
CA SER A 313 -12.70 -0.52 -0.82
C SER A 313 -11.73 0.19 0.13
N HIS A 314 -11.69 1.53 0.15
CA HIS A 314 -10.78 2.30 1.01
C HIS A 314 -11.54 3.19 1.99
N GLY A 315 -12.35 4.10 1.49
CA GLY A 315 -13.13 5.01 2.31
C GLY A 315 -14.06 5.91 1.50
N SER A 316 -14.98 6.54 2.21
CA SER A 316 -15.97 7.44 1.65
C SER A 316 -15.92 8.77 2.39
N PRO A 317 -15.66 9.90 1.68
CA PRO A 317 -15.71 11.23 2.29
C PRO A 317 -17.14 11.70 2.55
N ASP A 318 -18.13 11.08 1.92
CA ASP A 318 -19.51 11.57 1.90
C ASP A 318 -20.44 10.80 2.83
N ASN A 319 -20.24 9.48 2.99
CA ASN A 319 -21.18 8.63 3.70
C ASN A 319 -20.51 7.67 4.68
N LYS A 320 -21.26 7.25 5.69
CA LYS A 320 -20.88 6.15 6.58
C LYS A 320 -20.91 4.80 5.84
N TYR A 321 -20.39 3.75 6.48
CA TYR A 321 -20.46 2.36 6.01
C TYR A 321 -19.79 2.13 4.64
N LEU A 322 -18.76 2.90 4.33
CA LEU A 322 -18.02 2.88 3.06
C LEU A 322 -18.89 3.19 1.84
N LEU A 323 -20.09 3.73 2.03
CA LEU A 323 -21.01 3.96 0.91
C LEU A 323 -20.45 5.01 -0.06
N SER A 324 -20.16 4.58 -1.27
CA SER A 324 -19.68 5.38 -2.39
C SER A 324 -20.21 4.74 -3.67
N PHE A 325 -21.33 5.27 -4.18
CA PHE A 325 -22.06 4.64 -5.27
C PHE A 325 -21.28 4.72 -6.59
N ASN A 326 -21.08 3.57 -7.25
CA ASN A 326 -20.50 3.52 -8.57
C ASN A 326 -21.46 4.11 -9.61
N LYS A 327 -21.12 5.29 -10.13
CA LYS A 327 -21.95 6.04 -11.07
C LYS A 327 -22.07 5.40 -12.46
N SER A 328 -21.34 4.32 -12.76
CA SER A 328 -21.58 3.53 -13.97
C SER A 328 -22.79 2.60 -13.87
N VAL A 329 -23.30 2.36 -12.66
CA VAL A 329 -24.44 1.45 -12.38
C VAL A 329 -25.56 2.20 -11.67
N VAL A 330 -25.21 3.07 -10.72
CA VAL A 330 -26.15 3.83 -9.89
C VAL A 330 -26.30 5.24 -10.43
N SER A 331 -27.54 5.72 -10.50
CA SER A 331 -27.87 7.07 -10.96
C SER A 331 -28.76 7.80 -9.93
N PRO A 332 -28.94 9.13 -10.04
CA PRO A 332 -29.93 9.82 -9.24
C PRO A 332 -31.34 9.24 -9.42
N ASN A 333 -32.15 9.26 -8.37
CA ASN A 333 -33.54 8.81 -8.40
C ASN A 333 -34.44 9.74 -9.24
N SER A 334 -35.73 9.42 -9.31
CA SER A 334 -36.74 10.23 -10.03
C SER A 334 -36.84 11.70 -9.59
N GLN A 335 -36.32 12.05 -8.41
CA GLN A 335 -36.24 13.42 -7.88
C GLN A 335 -34.84 14.05 -7.99
N GLY A 336 -33.91 13.40 -8.71
CA GLY A 336 -32.54 13.89 -8.89
C GLY A 336 -31.64 13.71 -7.66
N GLN A 337 -32.01 12.85 -6.71
CA GLN A 337 -31.24 12.60 -5.49
C GLN A 337 -30.35 11.36 -5.61
N LEU A 338 -29.11 11.45 -5.13
CA LEU A 338 -28.17 10.33 -4.99
C LEU A 338 -27.51 10.38 -3.61
N LYS A 339 -28.11 9.73 -2.61
CA LYS A 339 -27.62 9.73 -1.23
C LYS A 339 -28.14 8.56 -0.40
N PHE A 340 -27.45 8.30 0.70
CA PHE A 340 -27.93 7.44 1.78
C PHE A 340 -28.22 8.29 3.03
N VAL A 341 -29.32 8.01 3.73
CA VAL A 341 -29.67 8.68 4.98
C VAL A 341 -29.78 7.63 6.08
N GLU A 342 -28.88 7.68 7.06
CA GLU A 342 -28.91 6.85 8.26
C GLU A 342 -30.13 7.23 9.13
N LYS A 343 -30.90 6.25 9.59
CA LYS A 343 -32.07 6.45 10.47
C LYS A 343 -31.92 5.83 11.86
N GLY A 344 -31.06 4.83 12.02
CA GLY A 344 -30.82 4.23 13.33
C GLY A 344 -29.58 3.34 13.34
N ILE A 345 -28.52 3.81 14.00
CA ILE A 345 -27.24 3.07 14.12
C ILE A 345 -27.44 1.73 14.85
N ALA A 346 -28.18 1.74 15.96
CA ALA A 346 -28.40 0.55 16.78
C ALA A 346 -29.34 -0.49 16.13
N THR A 347 -30.12 -0.08 15.13
CA THR A 347 -31.07 -0.95 14.41
C THR A 347 -30.66 -1.21 12.97
N PHE A 348 -29.49 -0.69 12.55
CA PHE A 348 -28.95 -0.76 11.20
C PHE A 348 -29.92 -0.30 10.10
N ARG A 349 -30.69 0.76 10.40
CA ARG A 349 -31.73 1.28 9.50
C ARG A 349 -31.25 2.47 8.70
N GLY A 350 -31.66 2.54 7.45
CA GLY A 350 -31.35 3.66 6.57
C GLY A 350 -32.29 3.76 5.37
N GLU A 351 -32.16 4.86 4.66
CA GLU A 351 -32.94 5.16 3.45
C GLU A 351 -32.00 5.45 2.28
N CYS A 352 -32.23 4.77 1.17
CA CYS A 352 -31.54 5.09 -0.08
C CYS A 352 -32.42 5.99 -0.95
N TYR A 353 -31.77 7.01 -1.52
CA TYR A 353 -32.31 7.91 -2.53
C TYR A 353 -31.43 7.77 -3.77
N LEU A 354 -31.78 6.86 -4.68
CA LEU A 354 -31.03 6.53 -5.89
C LEU A 354 -31.89 5.75 -6.90
N SER A 355 -31.43 5.61 -8.14
CA SER A 355 -31.96 4.64 -9.10
C SER A 355 -30.90 3.60 -9.44
N CYS A 356 -31.27 2.32 -9.41
CA CYS A 356 -30.38 1.19 -9.71
C CYS A 356 -31.19 0.04 -10.34
N HIS A 357 -30.72 -0.51 -11.45
CA HIS A 357 -31.35 -1.63 -12.18
C HIS A 357 -32.86 -1.45 -12.43
N GLY A 358 -33.28 -0.24 -12.81
CA GLY A 358 -34.68 0.09 -13.07
C GLY A 358 -35.56 0.24 -11.83
N VAL A 359 -34.99 0.13 -10.63
CA VAL A 359 -35.68 0.37 -9.37
C VAL A 359 -35.41 1.80 -8.92
N ASP A 360 -36.48 2.56 -8.67
CA ASP A 360 -36.41 3.89 -8.06
C ASP A 360 -36.47 3.76 -6.52
N HIS A 361 -35.45 4.27 -5.83
CA HIS A 361 -35.38 4.32 -4.38
C HIS A 361 -35.68 5.77 -3.96
N ASN A 362 -36.90 6.03 -3.48
CA ASN A 362 -37.36 7.40 -3.20
C ASN A 362 -38.41 7.55 -2.07
N PRO A 363 -38.02 7.42 -0.79
CA PRO A 363 -36.94 6.56 -0.32
C PRO A 363 -37.37 5.09 -0.33
N LYS A 364 -36.40 4.19 -0.47
CA LYS A 364 -36.57 2.83 0.05
C LYS A 364 -35.89 2.74 1.40
N SER A 365 -36.65 2.27 2.39
CA SER A 365 -36.17 2.06 3.75
C SER A 365 -35.67 0.63 3.93
N TYR A 366 -34.58 0.49 4.67
CA TYR A 366 -33.89 -0.76 4.96
C TYR A 366 -33.82 -0.98 6.47
#